data_AF-R5CI96-F1
#
_entry.id   AF-R5CI96-F1
#
_cell.length_a   1.000
_cell.length_b   1.000
_cell.length_c   1.000
_cell.angle_alpha   90.00
_cell.angle_beta   90.00
_cell.angle_gamma   90.00
#
_symmetry.space_group_name_H-M   'P 1'
#
loop_
_entity.id
_entity.type
_entity.pdbx_description
1 polymer ?
#
loop_
_entity_poly.entity_id
_entity_poly.type
_entity_poly.pdbx_seq_one_letter_code
_entity_poly.pdbx_strand_id
1 'polypeptide(L)'
;MSTRSEQVKALTAQLEQGVKDIFHSDNYLNFLRTMAKFHSYSVNNELLIHLQCPNASFVAGYTTWRDKFHRHVKANEQGIRILAPAPYRCHEEVEDPITHELTVRQITVMSYRTAVCFDTRNT
;
A
#
# COMPACT_ATOMS: atom_id res chain seq x y z
N MET A 1 15.56 6.53 12.40
CA MET A 1 14.80 5.87 11.31
C MET A 1 13.38 5.66 11.82
N SER A 2 12.35 6.04 11.06
CA SER A 2 10.96 5.88 11.50
C SER A 2 10.58 4.39 11.54
N THR A 3 9.86 3.97 12.58
CA THR A 3 9.45 2.58 12.73
C THR A 3 8.41 2.20 11.68
N ARG A 4 8.31 0.90 11.33
CA ARG A 4 7.29 0.41 10.38
C ARG A 4 5.87 0.85 10.77
N SER A 5 5.58 0.86 12.06
CA SER A 5 4.28 1.29 12.59
C SER A 5 4.03 2.77 12.32
N GLU A 6 5.02 3.64 12.54
CA GLU A 6 4.92 5.07 12.25
C GLU A 6 4.71 5.35 10.76
N GLN A 7 5.42 4.64 9.87
CA GLN A 7 5.27 4.83 8.43
C GLN A 7 3.87 4.47 7.94
N VAL A 8 3.31 3.37 8.45
CA VAL A 8 1.93 2.97 8.14
C VAL A 8 0.95 4.00 8.69
N LYS A 9 1.12 4.43 9.96
CA LYS A 9 0.27 5.46 10.57
C LYS A 9 0.28 6.77 9.78
N ALA A 10 1.45 7.24 9.36
CA ALA A 10 1.57 8.45 8.54
C ALA A 10 0.84 8.31 7.20
N LEU A 11 0.95 7.15 6.56
CA LEU A 11 0.26 6.87 5.29
C LEU A 11 -1.26 6.77 5.47
N THR A 12 -1.72 6.20 6.58
CA THR A 12 -3.14 6.15 6.95
C THR A 12 -3.70 7.54 7.27
N ALA A 13 -2.94 8.40 7.96
CA ALA A 13 -3.36 9.78 8.19
C ALA A 13 -3.48 10.58 6.88
N GLN A 14 -2.55 10.37 5.93
CA GLN A 14 -2.64 10.95 4.60
C GLN A 14 -3.88 10.48 3.83
N LEU A 15 -4.26 9.20 3.98
CA LEU A 15 -5.49 8.65 3.42
C LEU A 15 -6.73 9.37 3.98
N GLU A 16 -6.84 9.47 5.31
CA GLU A 16 -7.99 10.11 5.97
C GLU A 16 -8.17 11.56 5.53
N GLN A 17 -7.08 12.31 5.38
CA GLN A 17 -7.13 13.67 4.88
C GLN A 17 -7.52 13.72 3.40
N GLY A 18 -6.89 12.89 2.55
CA GLY A 18 -7.16 12.89 1.12
C GLY A 18 -8.59 12.47 0.75
N VAL A 19 -9.21 11.60 1.56
CA VAL A 19 -10.65 11.30 1.45
C VAL A 19 -11.46 12.59 1.58
N LYS A 20 -11.27 13.36 2.65
CA LYS A 20 -12.01 14.61 2.89
C LYS A 20 -11.81 15.60 1.74
N ASP A 21 -10.57 15.79 1.31
CA ASP A 21 -10.23 16.77 0.29
C ASP A 21 -10.87 16.47 -1.08
N ILE A 22 -10.93 15.19 -1.46
CA ILE A 22 -11.51 14.77 -2.75
C ILE A 22 -13.03 14.90 -2.76
N PHE A 23 -13.71 14.56 -1.66
CA PHE A 23 -15.18 14.64 -1.59
C PHE A 23 -15.71 16.09 -1.47
N HIS A 24 -14.84 17.05 -1.16
CA HIS A 24 -15.20 18.47 -1.04
C HIS A 24 -14.74 19.34 -2.22
N SER A 25 -14.09 18.77 -3.24
CA SER A 25 -13.51 19.54 -4.35
C SER A 25 -13.85 18.97 -5.72
N ASP A 26 -13.60 19.78 -6.76
CA ASP A 26 -13.70 19.36 -8.18
C ASP A 26 -12.73 18.22 -8.54
N ASN A 27 -11.80 17.85 -7.64
CA ASN A 27 -10.88 16.73 -7.82
C ASN A 27 -11.55 15.36 -7.82
N TYR A 28 -12.82 15.27 -7.40
CA TYR A 28 -13.58 14.01 -7.46
C TYR A 28 -13.60 13.38 -8.86
N LEU A 29 -13.77 14.18 -9.91
CA LEU A 29 -13.74 13.68 -11.30
C LEU A 29 -12.38 13.10 -11.68
N ASN A 30 -11.28 13.71 -11.22
CA ASN A 30 -9.93 13.20 -11.48
C ASN A 30 -9.64 11.93 -10.68
N PHE A 31 -10.21 11.82 -9.48
CA PHE A 31 -10.14 10.59 -8.70
C PHE A 31 -10.89 9.46 -9.40
N LEU A 32 -12.12 9.68 -9.88
CA LEU A 32 -12.87 8.68 -10.65
C LEU A 32 -12.10 8.18 -11.90
N ARG A 33 -11.41 9.09 -12.61
CA ARG A 33 -10.51 8.70 -13.72
C ARG A 33 -9.36 7.81 -13.26
N THR A 34 -8.87 8.02 -12.04
CA THR A 34 -7.81 7.19 -11.45
C THR A 34 -8.34 5.81 -11.08
N MET A 35 -9.52 5.74 -10.47
CA MET A 35 -10.20 4.46 -10.17
C MET A 35 -10.42 3.64 -11.44
N ALA A 36 -10.78 4.29 -12.56
CA ALA A 36 -10.94 3.61 -13.85
C ALA A 36 -9.64 2.99 -14.38
N LYS A 37 -8.47 3.57 -14.07
CA LYS A 37 -7.15 3.06 -14.50
C LYS A 37 -6.61 1.97 -13.58
N PHE A 38 -6.79 2.13 -12.26
CA PHE A 38 -6.16 1.30 -11.24
C PHE A 38 -7.12 0.31 -10.59
N HIS A 39 -8.17 -0.12 -11.29
CA HIS A 39 -9.24 -1.00 -10.79
C HIS A 39 -8.79 -2.36 -10.23
N SER A 40 -7.51 -2.74 -10.40
CA SER A 40 -6.91 -3.94 -9.80
C SER A 40 -6.28 -3.69 -8.43
N TYR A 41 -6.19 -2.43 -7.99
CA TYR A 41 -5.69 -2.03 -6.67
C TYR A 41 -6.86 -1.89 -5.70
N SER A 42 -6.57 -1.85 -4.40
CA SER A 42 -7.58 -1.45 -3.42
C SER A 42 -7.87 0.04 -3.56
N VAL A 43 -9.10 0.46 -3.23
CA VAL A 43 -9.50 1.88 -3.24
C VAL A 43 -8.54 2.76 -2.44
N ASN A 44 -8.03 2.28 -1.31
CA ASN A 44 -7.01 2.99 -0.53
C ASN A 44 -5.73 3.21 -1.34
N ASN A 45 -5.26 2.20 -2.07
CA ASN A 45 -4.08 2.33 -2.90
C ASN A 45 -4.34 3.19 -4.15
N GLU A 46 -5.53 3.12 -4.74
CA GLU A 46 -5.95 4.04 -5.83
C GLU A 46 -5.91 5.49 -5.37
N LEU A 47 -6.43 5.76 -4.16
CA LEU A 47 -6.40 7.07 -3.54
C LEU A 47 -4.96 7.53 -3.24
N LEU A 48 -4.14 6.67 -2.63
CA LEU A 48 -2.73 6.98 -2.38
C LEU A 48 -1.96 7.29 -3.66
N ILE A 49 -2.22 6.55 -4.74
CA ILE A 49 -1.65 6.82 -6.06
C ILE A 49 -2.14 8.17 -6.56
N HIS A 50 -3.43 8.46 -6.48
CA HIS A 50 -4.02 9.73 -6.92
C HIS A 50 -3.42 10.94 -6.19
N LEU A 51 -3.29 10.87 -4.86
CA LEU A 51 -2.78 11.96 -4.03
C LEU A 51 -1.29 12.26 -4.27
N GLN A 52 -0.51 11.23 -4.61
CA GLN A 52 0.93 11.38 -4.84
C GLN A 52 1.27 11.64 -6.31
N CYS A 53 0.49 11.09 -7.24
CA CYS A 53 0.69 11.21 -8.67
C CYS A 53 -0.66 11.14 -9.42
N PRO A 54 -1.44 12.23 -9.51
CA PRO A 54 -2.79 12.23 -10.08
C PRO A 54 -2.81 11.87 -11.58
N ASN A 55 -1.67 12.03 -12.26
CA ASN A 55 -1.48 11.71 -13.67
C ASN A 55 -0.85 10.33 -13.89
N ALA A 56 -0.77 9.48 -12.87
CA ALA A 56 -0.26 8.12 -13.01
C ALA A 56 -1.03 7.34 -14.09
N SER A 57 -0.30 6.50 -14.81
CA SER A 57 -0.83 5.67 -15.90
C SER A 57 -0.66 4.20 -15.60
N PHE A 58 0.51 3.79 -15.12
CA PHE A 58 0.78 2.41 -14.71
C PHE A 58 1.84 2.40 -13.62
N VAL A 59 1.54 1.75 -12.50
CA VAL A 59 2.38 1.80 -11.30
C VAL A 59 2.84 0.39 -10.96
N ALA A 60 4.14 0.21 -10.75
CA ALA A 60 4.69 -1.08 -10.34
C ALA A 60 5.93 -0.92 -9.46
N GLY A 61 6.29 -1.97 -8.71
CA GLY A 61 7.55 -2.01 -7.97
C GLY A 61 8.77 -2.06 -8.90
N TYR A 62 9.92 -1.63 -8.40
CA TYR A 62 11.18 -1.61 -9.16
C TYR A 62 11.53 -2.95 -9.80
N THR A 63 11.43 -4.04 -9.03
CA THR A 63 11.70 -5.40 -9.51
C THR A 63 10.79 -5.78 -10.69
N THR A 64 9.51 -5.39 -10.64
CA THR A 64 8.58 -5.64 -11.74
C THR A 64 8.99 -4.86 -13.01
N TRP A 65 9.38 -3.60 -12.86
CA TRP A 65 9.89 -2.79 -13.97
C TRP A 65 11.14 -3.40 -14.61
N ARG A 66 12.09 -3.86 -13.80
CA ARG A 66 13.33 -4.49 -14.26
C ARG A 66 13.08 -5.85 -14.92
N ASP A 67 12.34 -6.73 -14.26
CA ASP A 67 12.27 -8.16 -14.64
C ASP A 67 11.22 -8.43 -15.72
N LYS A 68 10.06 -7.75 -15.68
CA LYS A 68 8.97 -7.99 -16.63
C LYS A 68 8.96 -7.02 -17.81
N PHE A 69 9.42 -5.79 -17.60
CA PHE A 69 9.35 -4.73 -18.60
C PHE A 69 10.73 -4.26 -19.08
N HIS A 70 11.82 -4.82 -18.54
CA HIS A 70 13.20 -4.48 -18.89
C HIS A 70 13.50 -2.97 -18.85
N ARG A 71 12.94 -2.30 -17.83
CA ARG A 71 13.02 -0.86 -17.60
C ARG A 71 13.71 -0.55 -16.27
N HIS A 72 14.29 0.65 -16.17
CA HIS A 72 15.00 1.09 -14.98
C HIS A 72 14.48 2.45 -14.53
N VAL A 73 14.13 2.53 -13.24
CA VAL A 73 13.72 3.80 -12.64
C VAL A 73 14.84 4.83 -12.79
N LYS A 74 14.49 6.03 -13.26
CA LYS A 74 15.44 7.15 -13.41
C LYS A 74 16.00 7.56 -12.05
N ALA A 75 17.24 8.05 -12.04
CA ALA A 75 17.88 8.52 -10.82
C ALA A 75 17.09 9.70 -10.21
N ASN A 76 17.01 9.73 -8.88
CA ASN A 76 16.33 10.78 -8.09
C ASN A 76 14.80 10.85 -8.25
N GLU A 77 14.15 9.87 -8.87
CA GLU A 77 12.69 9.81 -8.95
C GLU A 77 12.06 9.51 -7.59
N GLN A 78 10.98 10.23 -7.29
CA GLN A 78 10.20 9.99 -6.09
C GLN A 78 9.23 8.83 -6.30
N GLY A 79 9.33 7.80 -5.46
CA GLY A 79 8.43 6.66 -5.48
C GLY A 79 7.09 6.95 -4.81
N ILE A 80 6.03 6.35 -5.33
CA ILE A 80 4.67 6.36 -4.80
C ILE A 80 4.59 5.31 -3.69
N ARG A 81 4.18 5.72 -2.50
CA ARG A 81 4.02 4.85 -1.34
C ARG A 81 2.60 4.28 -1.27
N ILE A 82 2.48 2.95 -1.22
CA ILE A 82 1.20 2.24 -1.11
C ILE A 82 1.21 1.28 0.09
N LEU A 83 0.02 0.84 0.50
CA LEU A 83 -0.13 -0.21 1.51
C LEU A 83 -0.03 -1.58 0.85
N ALA A 84 0.90 -2.41 1.34
CA ALA A 84 1.08 -3.78 0.88
C ALA A 84 0.94 -4.77 2.04
N PRO A 85 0.26 -5.91 1.83
CA PRO A 85 0.22 -6.98 2.82
C PRO A 85 1.62 -7.58 3.00
N ALA A 86 1.96 -7.86 4.25
CA ALA A 86 3.20 -8.47 4.69
C ALA A 86 2.87 -9.44 5.85
N PRO A 87 2.18 -10.55 5.57
CA PRO A 87 1.85 -11.53 6.61
C PRO A 87 3.12 -12.08 7.25
N TYR A 88 3.08 -12.33 8.56
CA TYR A 88 4.15 -12.99 9.28
C TYR A 88 3.60 -14.14 10.11
N ARG A 89 4.45 -15.13 10.40
CA ARG A 89 4.10 -16.28 11.23
C ARG A 89 4.53 -16.00 12.66
N CYS A 90 3.67 -16.30 13.62
CA CYS A 90 4.01 -16.26 15.04
C CYS A 90 3.36 -17.43 15.78
N HIS A 91 3.89 -17.71 16.96
CA HIS A 91 3.35 -18.71 17.87
C HIS A 91 2.47 -17.98 18.89
N GLU A 92 1.25 -18.45 19.05
CA GLU A 92 0.31 -17.97 20.06
C GLU A 92 0.05 -19.11 21.04
N GLU A 93 0.14 -18.81 22.33
CA GLU A 93 -0.26 -19.71 23.40
C GLU A 93 -1.77 -19.61 23.53
N VAL A 94 -2.47 -20.71 23.23
CA VAL A 94 -3.92 -20.81 23.33
C VAL A 94 -4.23 -21.80 24.44
N GLU A 95 -5.07 -21.38 25.38
CA GLU A 95 -5.60 -22.26 26.41
C GLU A 95 -6.73 -23.11 25.81
N ASP A 96 -6.60 -24.44 25.92
CA ASP A 96 -7.64 -25.34 25.45
C ASP A 96 -8.89 -25.23 26.34
N PRO A 97 -10.08 -24.93 25.78
CA PRO A 97 -11.28 -24.64 26.57
C PRO A 97 -11.85 -25.85 27.33
N ILE A 98 -11.29 -27.05 27.12
CA ILE A 98 -11.73 -28.31 27.74
C ILE A 98 -10.69 -28.78 28.76
N THR A 99 -9.43 -28.83 28.38
CA THR A 99 -8.33 -29.36 29.19
C THR A 99 -7.61 -28.29 30.01
N HIS A 100 -7.84 -27.00 29.73
CA HIS A 100 -7.12 -25.85 30.30
C HIS A 100 -5.59 -25.97 30.14
N GLU A 101 -5.12 -26.75 29.18
CA GLU A 101 -3.71 -26.90 28.85
C GLU A 101 -3.29 -25.78 27.88
N LEU A 102 -2.10 -25.20 28.11
CA LEU A 102 -1.51 -24.22 27.22
C LEU A 102 -0.91 -24.92 26.01
N THR A 103 -1.52 -24.75 24.84
CA THR A 103 -1.00 -25.27 23.58
C THR A 103 -0.43 -24.16 22.71
N VAL A 104 0.73 -24.42 22.10
CA VAL A 104 1.39 -23.46 21.20
C VAL A 104 0.91 -23.71 19.78
N ARG A 105 0.10 -22.80 19.24
CA ARG A 105 -0.35 -22.86 17.84
C ARG A 105 0.44 -21.87 16.98
N GLN A 106 0.87 -22.32 15.80
CA GLN A 106 1.41 -21.41 14.79
C GLN A 106 0.27 -20.74 14.03
N ILE A 107 0.18 -19.42 14.11
CA ILE A 107 -0.81 -18.61 13.39
C ILE A 107 -0.11 -17.71 12.35
N THR A 108 -0.84 -17.35 11.30
CA THR A 108 -0.39 -16.33 10.33
C THR A 108 -1.14 -15.04 10.62
N VAL A 109 -0.41 -14.01 11.07
CA VAL A 109 -0.97 -12.70 11.36
C VAL A 109 -0.80 -11.81 10.14
N MET A 110 -1.90 -11.24 9.67
CA MET A 110 -1.87 -10.26 8.59
C MET A 110 -1.36 -8.94 9.13
N SER A 111 -0.31 -8.41 8.51
CA SER A 111 0.21 -7.08 8.80
C SER A 111 0.49 -6.33 7.51
N TYR A 112 0.57 -5.00 7.58
CA TYR A 112 0.79 -4.15 6.41
C TYR A 112 2.13 -3.44 6.50
N ARG A 113 2.71 -3.16 5.34
CA ARG A 113 3.92 -2.34 5.22
C ARG A 113 3.70 -1.30 4.13
N THR A 114 4.46 -0.23 4.22
CA THR A 114 4.57 0.73 3.13
C THR A 114 5.48 0.16 2.04
N ALA A 115 4.94 -0.04 0.85
CA ALA A 115 5.70 -0.44 -0.33
C ALA A 115 5.92 0.77 -1.26
N VAL A 116 7.06 0.81 -1.92
CA VAL A 116 7.41 1.87 -2.88
C VAL A 116 7.21 1.36 -4.30
N CYS A 117 6.49 2.11 -5.11
CA CYS A 117 6.21 1.83 -6.50
C CYS A 117 6.54 3.05 -7.38
N PHE A 118 6.63 2.85 -8.68
CA PHE A 118 7.00 3.89 -9.65
C PHE A 118 6.03 3.86 -10.83
N ASP A 119 5.68 5.05 -11.32
CA ASP A 119 4.90 5.20 -12.54
C ASP A 119 5.75 4.92 -13.78
N THR A 120 5.11 4.50 -14.87
CA THR A 120 5.76 4.20 -16.14
C THR A 120 6.54 5.37 -16.75
N ARG A 121 6.22 6.63 -16.41
CA ARG A 121 6.94 7.81 -16.90
C ARG A 121 8.31 7.98 -16.26
N ASN A 122 8.52 7.32 -15.13
CA ASN A 122 9.71 7.41 -14.30
C ASN A 122 10.65 6.21 -14.52
N THR A 123 10.35 5.32 -15.48
CA THR A 123 11.07 4.07 -15.78
C THR A 123 11.52 3.93 -17.22
#